data_AF-A0A0B4ES64-F1
#
_entry.id   AF-A0A0B4ES64-F1
#
_cell.length_a   1.000
_cell.length_b   1.000
_cell.length_c   1.000
_cell.angle_alpha   90.00
_cell.angle_beta   90.00
_cell.angle_gamma   90.00
#
_symmetry.space_group_name_H-M   'P 1'
#
loop_
_entity.id
_entity.type
_entity.pdbx_description
1 polymer ?
#
loop_
_entity_poly.entity_id
_entity_poly.type
_entity_poly.pdbx_seq_one_letter_code
_entity_poly.pdbx_strand_id
1 'polypeptide(L)'
;MSPDQIIPVLIALMTGATEPAFDALRDGGHDSRYPVTIEACPRPLGPMEVEGQTVICGRIEVPEDHAATGGATIPLAFAILKSRSTAPAPDPVIYLHGGPGGYTVQAIPLNAHIFDFLRDRRDIILFDQRGAGISDRTIA
;
A
#
# COMPACT_ATOMS: atom_id res chain seq x y z
N MET A 1 11.74 -27.36 -30.34
CA MET A 1 10.45 -27.09 -29.67
C MET A 1 9.34 -27.38 -30.66
N SER A 2 8.41 -28.28 -30.34
CA SER A 2 7.23 -28.48 -31.18
C SER A 2 6.23 -27.33 -30.98
N PRO A 3 5.32 -27.08 -31.94
CA PRO A 3 4.25 -26.08 -31.79
C PRO A 3 3.45 -26.23 -30.49
N ASP A 4 3.28 -27.47 -30.02
CA ASP A 4 2.54 -27.82 -28.81
C ASP A 4 3.22 -27.35 -27.50
N GLN A 5 4.50 -26.99 -27.55
CA GLN A 5 5.25 -26.47 -26.40
C GLN A 5 5.33 -24.93 -26.39
N ILE A 6 4.95 -24.26 -27.48
CA ILE A 6 5.04 -22.80 -27.58
C ILE A 6 3.93 -22.13 -26.78
N ILE A 7 2.70 -22.64 -26.90
CA ILE A 7 1.52 -22.10 -26.21
C ILE A 7 1.63 -22.19 -24.68
N PRO A 8 1.93 -23.35 -24.06
CA PRO A 8 2.04 -23.42 -22.60
C PRO A 8 3.21 -22.60 -22.03
N VAL A 9 4.31 -22.48 -22.77
CA VAL A 9 5.44 -21.62 -22.38
C VAL A 9 5.05 -20.14 -22.42
N LEU A 10 4.30 -19.69 -23.44
CA LEU A 10 3.80 -18.32 -23.49
C LEU A 10 2.84 -18.02 -22.31
N ILE A 11 1.93 -18.95 -21.99
CA ILE A 11 0.99 -18.78 -20.88
C ILE A 11 1.74 -18.66 -19.54
N ALA A 12 2.74 -19.52 -19.31
CA ALA A 12 3.55 -19.49 -18.09
C ALA A 12 4.41 -18.21 -17.95
N LEU A 13 4.80 -17.59 -19.08
CA LEU A 13 5.55 -16.32 -19.09
C LEU A 13 4.64 -15.10 -18.88
N MET A 14 3.34 -15.22 -19.15
CA MET A 14 2.34 -14.16 -19.00
C MET A 14 1.71 -14.15 -17.59
N THR A 15 1.80 -15.25 -16.86
CA THR A 15 1.44 -15.28 -15.43
C THR A 15 2.55 -14.62 -14.62
N GLY A 16 2.50 -13.30 -14.50
CA GLY A 16 3.21 -12.60 -13.42
C GLY A 16 2.80 -13.21 -12.08
N ALA A 17 3.73 -13.37 -11.15
CA ALA A 17 3.40 -13.79 -9.79
C ALA A 17 2.44 -12.76 -9.18
N THR A 18 1.14 -13.03 -9.26
CA THR A 18 0.12 -12.27 -8.56
C THR A 18 0.35 -12.55 -7.09
N GLU A 19 0.90 -11.59 -6.36
CA GLU A 19 0.94 -11.64 -4.91
C GLU A 19 -0.50 -11.45 -4.42
N PRO A 20 -1.21 -12.54 -4.02
CA PRO A 20 -2.65 -12.46 -3.77
C PRO A 20 -2.97 -11.55 -2.59
N ALA A 21 -1.97 -11.30 -1.74
CA ALA A 21 -2.08 -10.47 -0.57
C ALA A 21 -2.46 -9.01 -0.86
N PHE A 22 -2.27 -8.53 -2.09
CA PHE A 22 -2.64 -7.16 -2.47
C PHE A 22 -3.84 -7.11 -3.42
N ASP A 23 -4.44 -8.24 -3.79
CA ASP A 23 -5.54 -8.27 -4.76
C ASP A 23 -6.75 -7.48 -4.27
N ALA A 24 -7.12 -7.64 -2.99
CA ALA A 24 -8.21 -6.87 -2.40
C ALA A 24 -7.98 -5.34 -2.47
N LEU A 25 -6.72 -4.88 -2.42
CA LEU A 25 -6.43 -3.45 -2.56
C LEU A 25 -6.48 -3.00 -4.03
N ARG A 26 -6.05 -3.86 -4.96
CA ARG A 26 -6.17 -3.62 -6.40
C ARG A 26 -7.62 -3.62 -6.87
N ASP A 27 -8.48 -4.38 -6.19
CA ASP A 27 -9.91 -4.51 -6.47
C ASP A 27 -10.77 -3.41 -5.82
N GLY A 28 -10.14 -2.35 -5.28
CA GLY A 28 -10.85 -1.19 -4.74
C GLY A 28 -11.00 -1.17 -3.22
N GLY A 29 -10.39 -2.12 -2.50
CA GLY A 29 -10.44 -2.22 -1.05
C GLY A 29 -11.58 -3.10 -0.53
N HIS A 30 -11.63 -3.25 0.80
CA HIS A 30 -12.61 -4.13 1.45
C HIS A 30 -14.03 -3.55 1.51
N ASP A 31 -14.14 -2.23 1.67
CA ASP A 31 -15.42 -1.54 1.86
C ASP A 31 -15.60 -0.48 0.77
N SER A 32 -16.61 -0.67 -0.08
CA SER A 32 -16.87 0.23 -1.22
C SER A 32 -17.26 1.65 -0.81
N ARG A 33 -17.55 1.90 0.48
CA ARG A 33 -17.75 3.27 1.00
C ARG A 33 -16.44 4.05 1.14
N TYR A 34 -15.31 3.35 1.23
CA TYR A 34 -13.97 3.92 1.35
C TYR A 34 -13.09 3.35 0.23
N PRO A 35 -13.37 3.71 -1.03
CA PRO A 35 -12.68 3.11 -2.16
C PRO A 35 -11.18 3.37 -2.08
N VAL A 36 -10.41 2.32 -2.39
CA VAL A 36 -8.96 2.34 -2.48
C VAL A 36 -8.53 2.41 -3.94
N THR A 37 -7.55 3.25 -4.25
CA THR A 37 -6.87 3.28 -5.55
C THR A 37 -5.39 3.03 -5.36
N ILE A 38 -4.84 2.04 -6.08
CA ILE A 38 -3.41 1.76 -6.07
C ILE A 38 -2.67 2.75 -6.98
N GLU A 39 -1.53 3.24 -6.51
CA GLU A 39 -0.68 4.18 -7.25
C GLU A 39 0.80 3.85 -7.11
N ALA A 40 1.63 4.52 -7.90
CA ALA A 40 3.07 4.36 -7.81
C ALA A 40 3.59 4.81 -6.44
N CYS A 41 4.37 3.97 -5.77
CA CYS A 41 5.00 4.30 -4.52
C CYS A 41 6.02 5.45 -4.68
N PRO A 42 6.05 6.42 -3.74
CA PRO A 42 7.08 7.45 -3.75
C PRO A 42 8.49 6.86 -3.73
N ARG A 43 9.37 7.42 -4.55
CA ARG A 43 10.77 6.97 -4.63
C ARG A 43 11.67 7.80 -3.73
N PRO A 44 12.74 7.19 -3.16
CA PRO A 44 13.10 5.77 -3.26
C PRO A 44 12.28 4.86 -2.32
N LEU A 45 12.23 3.55 -2.59
CA LEU A 45 11.48 2.58 -1.75
C LEU A 45 12.29 2.01 -0.58
N GLY A 46 13.60 1.89 -0.75
CA GLY A 46 14.46 1.13 0.16
C GLY A 46 15.10 -0.06 -0.56
N PRO A 47 16.25 -0.54 -0.08
CA PRO A 47 17.08 -1.50 -0.81
C PRO A 47 16.45 -2.90 -0.95
N MET A 48 15.57 -3.28 -0.03
CA MET A 48 14.89 -4.58 -0.02
C MET A 48 13.45 -4.51 -0.55
N GLU A 49 12.99 -3.33 -0.95
CA GLU A 49 11.59 -3.14 -1.30
C GLU A 49 11.36 -3.21 -2.81
N VAL A 50 10.47 -4.11 -3.20
CA VAL A 50 10.00 -4.32 -4.57
C VAL A 50 8.51 -3.97 -4.62
N GLU A 51 8.21 -2.93 -5.38
CA GLU A 51 6.83 -2.46 -5.58
C GLU A 51 5.93 -3.55 -6.16
N GLY A 52 4.75 -3.71 -5.57
CA GLY A 52 3.78 -4.74 -5.91
C GLY A 52 4.08 -6.12 -5.31
N GLN A 53 5.23 -6.33 -4.68
CA GLN A 53 5.63 -7.58 -4.03
C GLN A 53 5.82 -7.42 -2.51
N THR A 54 6.70 -6.51 -2.08
CA THR A 54 7.02 -6.29 -0.66
C THR A 54 6.46 -4.96 -0.13
N VAL A 55 6.13 -4.04 -1.04
CA VAL A 55 5.48 -2.77 -0.75
C VAL A 55 4.39 -2.47 -1.78
N ILE A 56 3.27 -1.92 -1.35
CA ILE A 56 2.24 -1.35 -2.23
C ILE A 56 1.81 0.01 -1.68
N CYS A 57 1.51 0.94 -2.57
CA CYS A 57 1.05 2.28 -2.20
C CYS A 57 -0.27 2.60 -2.89
N GLY A 58 -0.99 3.54 -2.31
CA GLY A 58 -2.32 3.89 -2.79
C GLY A 58 -2.91 5.06 -2.02
N ARG A 59 -4.15 5.35 -2.35
CA ARG A 59 -5.00 6.30 -1.65
C ARG A 59 -6.30 5.63 -1.23
N ILE A 60 -6.77 5.95 -0.04
CA ILE A 60 -8.12 5.60 0.45
C ILE A 60 -8.95 6.87 0.54
N GLU A 61 -10.13 6.87 -0.07
CA GLU A 61 -11.08 7.98 0.05
C GLU A 61 -11.88 7.87 1.35
N VAL A 62 -11.88 8.94 2.14
CA VAL A 62 -12.66 9.02 3.38
C VAL A 62 -13.49 10.31 3.42
N PRO A 63 -14.63 10.33 4.13
CA PRO A 63 -15.39 11.56 4.34
C PRO A 63 -14.53 12.65 4.95
N GLU A 64 -14.62 13.86 4.41
CA GLU A 64 -14.04 15.05 5.06
C GLU A 64 -14.77 15.34 6.37
N ASP A 65 -16.09 15.28 6.36
CA ASP A 65 -16.94 15.32 7.56
C ASP A 65 -17.64 13.98 7.74
N HIS A 66 -17.29 13.25 8.79
CA HIS A 66 -17.87 11.94 9.10
C HIS A 66 -19.30 12.03 9.66
N ALA A 67 -19.76 13.21 10.08
CA ALA A 67 -21.14 13.43 10.52
C ALA A 67 -22.07 13.77 9.35
N ALA A 68 -21.54 14.28 8.24
CA ALA A 68 -22.30 14.58 7.03
C ALA A 68 -22.54 13.31 6.20
N THR A 69 -23.78 13.11 5.74
CA THR A 69 -24.09 12.03 4.78
C THR A 69 -23.90 12.55 3.35
N GLY A 70 -23.11 11.84 2.54
CA GLY A 70 -22.84 12.21 1.14
C GLY A 70 -22.00 13.48 0.96
N GLY A 71 -21.22 13.87 1.97
CA GLY A 71 -20.28 15.00 1.88
C GLY A 71 -19.05 14.73 1.00
N ALA A 72 -18.18 15.73 0.88
CA ALA A 72 -16.93 15.62 0.14
C ALA A 72 -16.00 14.55 0.75
N THR A 73 -15.19 13.91 -0.10
CA THR A 73 -14.14 12.98 0.33
C THR A 73 -12.76 13.58 0.17
N ILE A 74 -11.83 13.07 0.98
CA ILE A 74 -10.39 13.34 0.92
C ILE A 74 -9.61 12.03 0.77
N PRO A 75 -8.54 11.98 -0.04
CA PRO A 75 -7.65 10.85 -0.11
C PRO A 75 -6.68 10.91 1.06
N LEU A 76 -6.46 9.77 1.69
CA LEU A 76 -5.30 9.56 2.53
C LEU A 76 -4.33 8.63 1.79
N ALA A 77 -3.13 9.11 1.53
CA ALA A 77 -2.07 8.30 0.98
C ALA A 77 -1.63 7.25 2.01
N PHE A 78 -1.35 6.04 1.54
CA PHE A 78 -0.83 4.96 2.35
C PHE A 78 0.27 4.19 1.63
N ALA A 79 1.08 3.49 2.42
CA ALA A 79 1.96 2.42 1.96
C ALA A 79 1.83 1.22 2.89
N ILE A 80 1.72 0.03 2.33
CA ILE A 80 1.76 -1.22 3.08
C ILE A 80 3.07 -1.92 2.78
N LEU A 81 3.87 -2.04 3.83
CA LEU A 81 5.08 -2.82 3.89
C LEU A 81 4.68 -4.24 4.32
N LYS A 82 4.66 -5.19 3.39
CA LYS A 82 4.25 -6.60 3.60
C LYS A 82 5.22 -7.41 4.47
N SER A 83 4.71 -8.22 5.38
CA SER A 83 5.49 -9.19 6.15
C SER A 83 6.32 -10.11 5.25
N ARG A 84 7.52 -10.46 5.71
CA ARG A 84 8.39 -11.45 5.09
C ARG A 84 7.96 -12.90 5.39
N SER A 85 6.97 -13.09 6.27
CA SER A 85 6.47 -14.41 6.61
C SER A 85 5.52 -14.95 5.54
N THR A 86 5.63 -16.25 5.24
CA THR A 86 4.61 -16.97 4.46
C THR A 86 3.34 -17.28 5.28
N ALA A 87 3.39 -17.08 6.59
CA ALA A 87 2.27 -17.19 7.52
C ALA A 87 2.25 -15.97 8.45
N PRO A 88 1.94 -14.77 7.92
CA PRO A 88 1.92 -13.55 8.70
C PRO A 88 0.84 -13.65 9.79
N ALA A 89 1.09 -12.97 10.89
CA ALA A 89 0.11 -12.87 11.95
C ALA A 89 -1.02 -11.90 11.49
N PRO A 90 -2.29 -12.14 11.89
CA PRO A 90 -3.45 -11.55 11.22
C PRO A 90 -3.66 -10.06 11.49
N ASP A 91 -3.12 -9.52 12.59
CA ASP A 91 -3.18 -8.10 12.93
C ASP A 91 -1.96 -7.32 12.39
N PRO A 92 -2.13 -6.32 11.52
CA PRO A 92 -1.05 -5.45 11.07
C PRO A 92 -0.69 -4.39 12.13
N VAL A 93 0.45 -3.72 11.94
CA VAL A 93 0.82 -2.54 12.76
C VAL A 93 0.60 -1.29 11.92
N ILE A 94 -0.24 -0.38 12.42
CA ILE A 94 -0.45 0.94 11.80
C ILE A 94 0.43 1.96 12.52
N TYR A 95 1.30 2.64 11.78
CA TYR A 95 2.18 3.66 12.36
C TYR A 95 1.50 5.04 12.37
N LEU A 96 1.31 5.56 13.57
CA LEU A 96 0.91 6.95 13.80
C LEU A 96 2.16 7.78 14.07
N HIS A 97 2.54 8.64 13.12
CA HIS A 97 3.76 9.47 13.21
C HIS A 97 3.82 10.36 14.46
N GLY A 98 2.67 10.75 15.02
CA GLY A 98 2.60 11.63 16.18
C GLY A 98 2.29 13.06 15.77
N GLY A 99 3.23 14.00 15.99
CA GLY A 99 3.06 15.44 15.76
C GLY A 99 2.41 15.80 14.41
N PRO A 100 1.89 17.02 14.26
CA PRO A 100 1.18 17.39 13.03
C PRO A 100 2.13 17.40 11.81
N GLY A 101 1.57 17.09 10.63
CA GLY A 101 2.29 17.26 9.35
C GLY A 101 3.27 16.15 8.95
N GLY A 102 3.21 14.97 9.58
CA GLY A 102 4.07 13.83 9.19
C GLY A 102 3.85 13.33 7.76
N TYR A 103 4.92 12.84 7.11
CA TYR A 103 4.95 12.37 5.72
C TYR A 103 5.48 10.93 5.62
N THR A 104 4.84 10.01 6.33
CA THR A 104 5.27 8.60 6.44
C THR A 104 5.37 7.89 5.11
N VAL A 105 4.50 8.21 4.14
CA VAL A 105 4.45 7.56 2.82
C VAL A 105 5.58 8.06 1.90
N GLN A 106 6.09 9.28 2.10
CA GLN A 106 7.30 9.75 1.41
C GLN A 106 8.58 9.24 2.09
N ALA A 107 8.49 8.84 3.36
CA ALA A 107 9.59 8.33 4.17
C ALA A 107 9.67 6.79 4.19
N ILE A 108 9.18 6.08 3.16
CA ILE A 108 9.19 4.61 3.09
C ILE A 108 10.58 4.00 3.41
N PRO A 109 11.71 4.48 2.86
CA PRO A 109 13.02 3.87 3.16
C PRO A 109 13.38 3.89 4.64
N LEU A 110 13.08 5.01 5.32
CA LEU A 110 13.33 5.18 6.75
C LEU A 110 12.39 4.29 7.57
N ASN A 111 11.10 4.30 7.23
CA ASN A 111 10.09 3.51 7.95
C ASN A 111 10.30 2.00 7.75
N ALA A 112 10.67 1.56 6.55
CA ALA A 112 11.03 0.17 6.28
C ALA A 112 12.19 -0.30 7.16
N HIS A 113 13.20 0.57 7.36
CA HIS A 113 14.31 0.29 8.26
C HIS A 113 13.88 0.26 9.74
N ILE A 114 13.13 1.27 10.21
CA ILE A 114 12.69 1.37 11.61
C ILE A 114 11.82 0.16 12.01
N PHE A 115 10.92 -0.27 11.14
CA PHE A 115 9.97 -1.34 11.42
C PHE A 115 10.39 -2.72 10.88
N ASP A 116 11.63 -2.88 10.42
CA ASP A 116 12.12 -4.14 9.86
C ASP A 116 11.90 -5.33 10.80
N PHE A 117 12.14 -5.12 12.10
CA PHE A 117 11.98 -6.15 13.13
C PHE A 117 10.53 -6.65 13.29
N LEU A 118 9.54 -5.83 12.94
CA LEU A 118 8.12 -6.23 12.97
C LEU A 118 7.73 -7.00 11.71
N ARG A 119 8.40 -6.75 10.58
CA ARG A 119 8.11 -7.36 9.27
C ARG A 119 8.38 -8.86 9.24
N ASP A 120 9.05 -9.42 10.25
CA ASP A 120 9.17 -10.88 10.43
C ASP A 120 7.82 -11.58 10.57
N ARG A 121 6.79 -10.89 11.07
CA ARG A 121 5.46 -11.47 11.32
C ARG A 121 4.29 -10.55 10.97
N ARG A 122 4.51 -9.25 10.78
CA ARG A 122 3.45 -8.24 10.68
C ARG A 122 3.59 -7.44 9.39
N ASP A 123 2.47 -7.13 8.76
CA ASP A 123 2.44 -6.04 7.79
C ASP A 123 2.52 -4.70 8.55
N ILE A 124 3.20 -3.73 7.96
CA ILE A 124 3.30 -2.36 8.49
C ILE A 124 2.55 -1.43 7.57
N ILE A 125 1.58 -0.71 8.12
CA ILE A 125 0.76 0.25 7.39
C ILE A 125 1.24 1.64 7.77
N LEU A 126 1.75 2.35 6.78
CA LEU A 126 2.10 3.76 6.83
C LEU A 126 0.95 4.54 6.18
N PHE A 127 0.60 5.69 6.73
CA PHE A 127 -0.33 6.58 6.09
C PHE A 127 -0.08 8.02 6.49
N ASP A 128 -0.32 8.92 5.56
CA ASP A 128 -0.24 10.35 5.82
C ASP A 128 -1.61 10.82 6.31
N GLN A 129 -1.65 11.34 7.54
CA GLN A 129 -2.85 11.90 8.14
C GLN A 129 -3.43 13.03 7.26
N ARG A 130 -4.71 13.35 7.44
CA ARG A 130 -5.38 14.46 6.74
C ARG A 130 -4.53 15.74 6.77
N GLY A 131 -4.28 16.32 5.60
CA GLY A 131 -3.52 17.57 5.48
C GLY A 131 -2.02 17.43 5.75
N ALA A 132 -1.48 16.22 5.71
CA ALA A 132 -0.06 15.95 5.93
C ALA A 132 0.55 15.19 4.75
N GLY A 133 1.87 15.33 4.56
CA GLY A 133 2.61 14.68 3.48
C GLY A 133 1.93 14.83 2.12
N ILE A 134 1.74 13.71 1.41
CA ILE A 134 1.06 13.70 0.10
C ILE A 134 -0.46 13.44 0.21
N SER A 135 -1.00 13.41 1.43
CA SER A 135 -2.44 13.55 1.69
C SER A 135 -2.87 15.02 1.77
N ASP A 136 -1.93 15.96 1.75
CA ASP A 136 -2.26 17.39 1.67
C ASP A 136 -2.77 17.75 0.27
N ARG A 137 -3.91 18.47 0.23
CA ARG A 137 -4.51 19.03 -0.99
C ARG A 137 -4.22 20.52 -1.13
N THR A 138 -3.47 21.12 -0.22
CA THR A 138 -3.10 22.52 -0.29
C THR A 138 -2.18 22.71 -1.49
N ILE A 139 -2.68 23.44 -2.48
CA ILE A 139 -2.01 23.78 -3.73
C ILE A 139 -0.70 24.49 -3.37
N ALA A 140 0.43 24.03 -3.91
CA ALA A 140 1.69 24.76 -3.90
C ALA A 140 1.63 25.98 -4.83
#